data_AF-A0A101IVC2-F1
#
_entry.id   AF-A0A101IVC2-F1
#
_cell.length_a   1.000
_cell.length_b   1.000
_cell.length_c   1.000
_cell.angle_alpha   90.00
_cell.angle_beta   90.00
_cell.angle_gamma   90.00
#
_symmetry.space_group_name_H-M   'P 1'
#
loop_
_entity.id
_entity.type
_entity.pdbx_description
1 polymer ?
#
loop_
_entity_poly.entity_id
_entity_poly.type
_entity_poly.pdbx_seq_one_letter_code
_entity_poly.pdbx_strand_id
1 'polypeptide(L)'
;PESGFRDELKLSYLLPVDETWFVGSGIYLSSVNAAFNETERDELVLRVQNARDYAAEHGKEQALSDFNDQEGRFGLLDDYIFAYGFDGTTLALPYQPELIGSKRLDFEDGYGVRAIEWEIEVAQAGGGFVYVTYTSPATGVESLKLCYVLPAGADWLVGSGIYAGT
;
A
#
# COMPACT_ATOMS: atom_id res chain seq x y z
N PRO A 1 21.16 6.17 19.19
CA PRO A 1 22.23 7.19 19.31
C PRO A 1 23.59 6.74 18.77
N GLU A 2 23.93 5.44 18.83
CA GLU A 2 25.16 4.88 18.24
C GLU A 2 25.32 5.13 16.73
N SER A 3 24.21 5.22 15.98
CA SER A 3 24.21 5.55 14.55
C SER A 3 24.05 7.05 14.24
N GLY A 4 24.26 7.94 15.21
CA GLY A 4 24.20 9.39 14.97
C GLY A 4 22.80 9.96 14.67
N PHE A 5 21.74 9.36 15.23
CA PHE A 5 20.34 9.74 14.98
C PHE A 5 19.90 9.64 13.51
N ARG A 6 20.48 8.68 12.76
CA ARG A 6 20.00 8.33 11.44
C ARG A 6 18.54 7.86 11.49
N ASP A 7 17.75 8.27 10.50
CA ASP A 7 16.42 7.73 10.27
C ASP A 7 16.52 6.32 9.70
N GLU A 8 15.93 5.35 10.40
CA GLU A 8 15.96 3.93 10.04
C GLU A 8 14.55 3.34 10.17
N LEU A 9 14.20 2.43 9.26
CA LEU A 9 12.95 1.71 9.36
C LEU A 9 12.94 0.85 10.62
N LYS A 10 11.88 0.97 11.42
CA LYS A 10 11.68 0.17 12.62
C LYS A 10 10.48 -0.74 12.46
N LEU A 11 10.73 -2.05 12.46
CA LEU A 11 9.66 -3.04 12.58
C LEU A 11 9.26 -3.15 14.05
N SER A 12 8.01 -2.81 14.36
CA SER A 12 7.48 -2.81 15.72
C SER A 12 6.48 -3.95 15.92
N TYR A 13 6.57 -4.62 17.05
CA TYR A 13 5.59 -5.59 17.53
C TYR A 13 4.83 -4.99 18.71
N LEU A 14 3.50 -5.07 18.67
CA LEU A 14 2.61 -4.58 19.72
C LEU A 14 1.84 -5.75 20.32
N LEU A 15 1.80 -5.82 21.64
CA LEU A 15 1.01 -6.78 22.39
C LEU A 15 -0.01 -6.02 23.25
N PRO A 16 -1.32 -6.14 22.99
CA PRO A 16 -2.32 -5.59 23.90
C PRO A 16 -2.21 -6.29 25.26
N VAL A 17 -2.24 -5.50 26.33
CA VAL A 17 -2.31 -6.05 27.69
C VAL A 17 -3.76 -6.16 28.13
N ASP A 18 -4.57 -5.15 27.78
CA ASP A 18 -6.02 -5.13 27.87
C ASP A 18 -6.60 -4.13 26.84
N GLU A 19 -7.89 -3.81 26.96
CA GLU A 19 -8.59 -2.90 26.05
C GLU A 19 -8.10 -1.44 26.11
N THR A 20 -7.27 -1.09 27.09
CA THR A 20 -6.85 0.29 27.36
C THR A 20 -5.38 0.57 27.09
N TRP A 21 -4.52 -0.46 27.02
CA TRP A 21 -3.10 -0.27 26.75
C TRP A 21 -2.39 -1.49 26.15
N PHE A 22 -1.25 -1.22 25.50
CA PHE A 22 -0.38 -2.21 24.88
C PHE A 22 1.10 -1.99 25.26
N VAL A 23 1.90 -3.04 25.14
CA VAL A 23 3.37 -2.98 25.21
C VAL A 23 3.93 -3.16 23.82
N GLY A 24 4.91 -2.33 23.45
CA GLY A 24 5.59 -2.40 22.17
C GLY A 24 7.08 -2.65 22.32
N SER A 25 7.64 -3.46 21.42
CA SER A 25 9.07 -3.56 21.19
C SER A 25 9.34 -3.54 19.68
N GLY A 26 10.59 -3.42 19.26
CA GLY A 26 10.89 -3.42 17.83
C GLY A 26 12.37 -3.49 17.53
N ILE A 27 12.66 -3.79 16.27
CA ILE A 27 14.01 -3.91 15.71
C ILE A 27 14.17 -2.91 14.57
N TYR A 28 15.38 -2.38 14.42
CA TYR A 28 15.73 -1.55 13.28
C TYR A 28 16.18 -2.44 12.12
N LEU A 29 15.63 -2.20 10.93
CA LEU A 29 15.99 -2.92 9.71
C LEU A 29 17.01 -2.10 8.91
N SER A 30 18.23 -1.98 9.43
CA SER A 30 19.28 -1.10 8.87
C SER A 30 19.72 -1.46 7.44
N SER A 31 19.43 -2.68 6.98
CA SER A 31 19.69 -3.12 5.61
C SER A 31 18.61 -2.70 4.61
N VAL A 32 17.45 -2.23 5.09
CA VAL A 32 16.34 -1.78 4.26
C VAL A 32 16.44 -0.27 4.10
N ASN A 33 16.71 0.20 2.88
CA ASN A 33 16.63 1.64 2.60
C ASN A 33 15.16 2.06 2.54
N ALA A 34 14.65 2.70 3.58
CA ALA A 34 13.27 3.19 3.64
C ALA A 34 13.16 4.71 3.43
N ALA A 35 14.22 5.34 2.94
CA ALA A 35 14.22 6.77 2.68
C ALA A 35 13.49 7.05 1.37
N PHE A 36 12.32 7.65 1.50
CA PHE A 36 11.59 8.31 0.40
C PHE A 36 11.65 9.80 0.66
N ASN A 37 11.99 10.60 -0.34
CA ASN A 37 12.02 12.05 -0.19
C ASN A 37 10.60 12.65 -0.22
N GLU A 38 10.47 13.92 0.13
CA GLU A 38 9.16 14.60 0.18
C GLU A 38 8.48 14.66 -1.18
N THR A 39 9.22 14.97 -2.24
CA THR A 39 8.71 15.02 -3.61
C THR A 39 8.12 13.68 -4.05
N GLU A 40 8.83 12.57 -3.82
CA GLU A 40 8.34 11.22 -4.17
C GLU A 40 7.05 10.88 -3.44
N ARG A 41 6.93 11.27 -2.16
CA ARG A 41 5.70 11.08 -1.39
C ARG A 41 4.56 11.95 -1.91
N ASP A 42 4.83 13.20 -2.25
CA ASP A 42 3.82 14.12 -2.79
C ASP A 42 3.30 13.66 -4.15
N GLU A 43 4.19 13.17 -5.02
CA GLU A 43 3.83 12.58 -6.32
C GLU A 43 2.99 11.32 -6.15
N LEU A 44 3.33 10.44 -5.20
CA LEU A 44 2.52 9.28 -4.84
C LEU A 44 1.13 9.69 -4.35
N VAL A 45 1.04 10.66 -3.43
CA VAL A 45 -0.25 11.16 -2.92
C VAL A 45 -1.09 11.71 -4.08
N LEU A 46 -0.50 12.54 -4.94
CA LEU A 46 -1.19 13.11 -6.10
C LEU A 46 -1.68 12.03 -7.07
N ARG A 47 -0.89 10.97 -7.30
CA ARG A 47 -1.28 9.84 -8.15
C ARG A 47 -2.53 9.14 -7.62
N VAL A 48 -2.58 8.84 -6.32
CA VAL A 48 -3.71 8.17 -5.68
C VAL A 48 -4.95 9.07 -5.62
N GLN A 49 -4.77 10.37 -5.38
CA GLN A 49 -5.84 11.36 -5.51
C GLN A 49 -6.42 11.32 -6.93
N ASN A 50 -5.60 11.46 -7.96
CA ASN A 50 -6.07 11.41 -9.35
C ASN A 50 -6.83 10.12 -9.70
N ALA A 51 -6.42 8.97 -9.15
CA ALA A 51 -7.15 7.71 -9.32
C ALA A 51 -8.52 7.73 -8.61
N ARG A 52 -8.60 8.25 -7.38
CA ARG A 52 -9.85 8.41 -6.64
C ARG A 52 -10.80 9.39 -7.32
N ASP A 53 -10.29 10.53 -7.79
CA ASP A 53 -11.04 11.54 -8.56
C ASP A 53 -11.61 10.91 -9.84
N TYR A 54 -10.78 10.15 -10.56
CA TYR A 54 -11.22 9.44 -11.76
C TYR A 54 -12.35 8.45 -11.48
N ALA A 55 -12.23 7.65 -10.41
CA ALA A 55 -13.27 6.72 -10.01
C ALA A 55 -14.58 7.42 -9.59
N ALA A 56 -14.49 8.59 -8.96
CA ALA A 56 -15.66 9.39 -8.61
C ALA A 56 -16.37 9.96 -9.85
N GLU A 57 -15.62 10.32 -10.90
CA GLU A 57 -16.16 10.87 -12.15
C GLU A 57 -16.73 9.79 -13.08
N HIS A 58 -16.06 8.64 -13.19
CA HIS A 58 -16.35 7.62 -14.20
C HIS A 58 -17.10 6.40 -13.65
N GLY A 59 -17.20 6.28 -12.32
CA GLY A 59 -17.81 5.13 -11.65
C GLY A 59 -16.83 3.98 -11.41
N LYS A 60 -17.21 3.11 -10.46
CA LYS A 60 -16.37 2.01 -9.95
C LYS A 60 -16.02 1.01 -11.05
N GLU A 61 -16.98 0.59 -11.86
CA GLU A 61 -16.79 -0.44 -12.89
C GLU A 61 -15.78 0.01 -13.96
N GLN A 62 -15.95 1.23 -14.47
CA GLN A 62 -15.04 1.79 -15.47
C GLN A 62 -13.63 1.99 -14.89
N ALA A 63 -13.55 2.57 -13.68
CA ALA A 63 -12.26 2.78 -13.03
C ALA A 63 -11.50 1.47 -12.77
N LEU A 64 -12.17 0.43 -12.29
CA LEU A 64 -11.55 -0.88 -12.09
C LEU A 64 -11.10 -1.53 -13.41
N SER A 65 -11.84 -1.35 -14.50
CA SER A 65 -11.39 -1.77 -15.82
C SER A 65 -10.08 -1.07 -16.20
N ASP A 66 -10.00 0.25 -16.02
CA ASP A 66 -8.84 1.04 -16.41
C ASP A 66 -7.63 0.86 -15.48
N PHE A 67 -7.85 0.57 -14.19
CA PHE A 67 -6.78 0.25 -13.23
C PHE A 67 -6.14 -1.12 -13.53
N ASN A 68 -6.89 -2.04 -14.14
CA ASN A 68 -6.39 -3.37 -14.50
C ASN A 68 -5.81 -3.42 -15.93
N ASP A 69 -5.84 -2.32 -16.69
CA ASP A 69 -5.17 -2.20 -17.99
C ASP A 69 -3.70 -1.82 -17.80
N GLN A 70 -2.80 -2.78 -18.02
CA GLN A 70 -1.34 -2.61 -17.90
C GLN A 70 -0.75 -1.63 -18.91
N GLU A 71 -1.43 -1.41 -20.05
CA GLU A 71 -1.01 -0.43 -21.06
C GLU A 71 -1.62 0.96 -20.79
N GLY A 72 -2.66 0.99 -19.95
CA GLY A 72 -3.35 2.19 -19.53
C GLY A 72 -2.56 3.01 -18.50
N ARG A 73 -2.92 4.29 -18.39
CA ARG A 73 -2.23 5.25 -17.51
C ARG A 73 -2.19 4.87 -16.01
N PHE A 74 -3.06 3.96 -15.58
CA PHE A 74 -3.17 3.54 -14.19
C PHE A 74 -2.53 2.18 -13.91
N GLY A 75 -2.17 1.40 -14.93
CA GLY A 75 -1.56 0.08 -14.77
C GLY A 75 -0.06 0.05 -15.01
N LEU A 76 0.61 1.22 -15.08
CA LEU A 76 2.01 1.32 -15.51
C LEU A 76 2.99 0.83 -14.44
N LEU A 77 3.60 -0.34 -14.68
CA LEU A 77 4.72 -0.93 -13.96
C LEU A 77 4.64 -0.72 -12.44
N ASP A 78 5.62 -0.05 -11.83
CA ASP A 78 5.71 0.16 -10.39
C ASP A 78 4.74 1.23 -9.86
N ASP A 79 4.15 2.03 -10.76
CA ASP A 79 3.22 3.11 -10.47
C ASP A 79 1.74 2.70 -10.54
N TYR A 80 1.48 1.40 -10.72
CA TYR A 80 0.14 0.86 -10.83
C TYR A 80 -0.79 1.28 -9.69
N ILE A 81 -2.08 1.38 -10.01
CA ILE A 81 -3.16 1.51 -9.05
C ILE A 81 -3.64 0.12 -8.65
N PHE A 82 -3.71 -0.12 -7.35
CA PHE A 82 -4.41 -1.27 -6.78
C PHE A 82 -5.69 -0.83 -6.07
N ALA A 83 -6.64 -1.75 -5.94
CA ALA A 83 -7.88 -1.50 -5.25
C ALA A 83 -8.37 -2.73 -4.50
N TYR A 84 -8.91 -2.50 -3.30
CA TYR A 84 -9.50 -3.54 -2.47
C TYR A 84 -10.88 -3.11 -1.97
N GLY A 85 -11.81 -4.05 -1.86
CA GLY A 85 -12.99 -3.87 -1.04
C GLY A 85 -12.59 -3.82 0.44
N PHE A 86 -13.35 -3.11 1.27
CA PHE A 86 -13.16 -3.10 2.73
C PHE A 86 -13.41 -4.45 3.38
N ASP A 87 -13.99 -5.39 2.63
CA ASP A 87 -14.11 -6.78 3.01
C ASP A 87 -12.88 -7.62 2.59
N GLY A 88 -11.81 -6.99 2.09
CA GLY A 88 -10.57 -7.61 1.63
C GLY A 88 -10.62 -8.23 0.23
N THR A 89 -11.68 -7.98 -0.54
CA THR A 89 -11.78 -8.46 -1.94
C THR A 89 -10.80 -7.71 -2.83
N THR A 90 -9.99 -8.41 -3.60
CA THR A 90 -9.11 -7.78 -4.60
C THR A 90 -9.93 -7.27 -5.78
N LEU A 91 -9.92 -5.96 -6.04
CA LEU A 91 -10.71 -5.34 -7.10
C LEU A 91 -9.83 -4.92 -8.29
N ALA A 92 -8.64 -4.40 -8.03
CA ALA A 92 -7.65 -4.12 -9.05
C ALA A 92 -6.24 -4.50 -8.57
N LEU A 93 -5.55 -5.27 -9.39
CA LEU A 93 -4.17 -5.71 -9.17
C LEU A 93 -3.57 -6.15 -10.51
N PRO A 94 -3.21 -5.18 -11.38
CA PRO A 94 -2.96 -5.43 -12.80
C PRO A 94 -1.88 -6.49 -13.08
N TYR A 95 -0.89 -6.62 -12.20
CA TYR A 95 0.23 -7.56 -12.38
C TYR A 95 0.03 -8.93 -11.73
N GLN A 96 -1.10 -9.14 -11.03
CA GLN A 96 -1.53 -10.43 -10.49
C GLN A 96 -3.04 -10.60 -10.71
N PRO A 97 -3.50 -10.57 -11.98
CA PRO A 97 -4.92 -10.57 -12.31
C PRO A 97 -5.66 -11.83 -11.83
N GLU A 98 -4.95 -12.94 -11.59
CA GLU A 98 -5.48 -14.17 -11.02
C GLU A 98 -6.01 -14.00 -9.59
N LEU A 99 -5.63 -12.94 -8.89
CA LEU A 99 -6.11 -12.64 -7.54
C LEU A 99 -7.40 -11.80 -7.54
N ILE A 100 -7.83 -11.24 -8.67
CA ILE A 100 -9.05 -10.42 -8.74
C ILE A 100 -10.27 -11.27 -8.32
N GLY A 101 -11.07 -10.72 -7.40
CA GLY A 101 -12.21 -11.39 -6.78
C GLY A 101 -11.88 -12.27 -5.56
N SER A 102 -10.60 -12.52 -5.28
CA SER A 102 -10.17 -13.27 -4.08
C SER A 102 -10.09 -12.39 -2.83
N LYS A 103 -10.20 -13.04 -1.66
CA LYS A 103 -9.97 -12.41 -0.34
C LYS A 103 -8.49 -12.44 0.01
N ARG A 104 -7.94 -11.30 0.42
CA ARG A 104 -6.51 -11.15 0.76
C ARG A 104 -6.23 -10.63 2.17
N LEU A 105 -7.19 -10.72 3.10
CA LEU A 105 -6.98 -10.35 4.51
C LEU A 105 -5.93 -11.23 5.21
N ASP A 106 -5.68 -12.43 4.69
CA ASP A 106 -4.66 -13.36 5.20
C ASP A 106 -3.29 -13.17 4.51
N PHE A 107 -3.13 -12.15 3.66
CA PHE A 107 -1.84 -11.84 3.07
C PHE A 107 -0.90 -11.30 4.16
N GLU A 108 0.24 -11.96 4.30
CA GLU A 108 1.38 -11.53 5.12
C GLU A 108 2.59 -11.34 4.20
N ASP A 109 3.29 -10.23 4.38
CA ASP A 109 4.57 -10.01 3.71
C ASP A 109 5.71 -10.82 4.39
N GLY A 110 6.94 -10.70 3.89
CA GLY A 110 8.10 -11.44 4.41
C GLY A 110 8.42 -11.18 5.89
N TYR A 111 7.82 -10.16 6.50
CA TYR A 111 7.97 -9.80 7.91
C TYR A 111 6.70 -10.06 8.74
N GLY A 112 5.67 -10.67 8.17
CA GLY A 112 4.40 -10.95 8.85
C GLY A 112 3.47 -9.74 8.92
N VAL A 113 3.69 -8.70 8.10
CA VAL A 113 2.81 -7.52 8.07
C VAL A 113 1.56 -7.86 7.26
N ARG A 114 0.38 -7.74 7.90
CA ARG A 114 -0.94 -7.91 7.29
C ARG A 114 -1.36 -6.64 6.55
N ALA A 115 -0.61 -6.29 5.51
CA ALA A 115 -0.68 -4.98 4.88
C ALA A 115 -2.08 -4.61 4.35
N ILE A 116 -2.84 -5.58 3.84
CA ILE A 116 -4.19 -5.33 3.31
C ILE A 116 -5.16 -4.88 4.40
N GLU A 117 -5.06 -5.45 5.62
CA GLU A 117 -5.87 -4.99 6.74
C GLU A 117 -5.52 -3.55 7.14
N TRP A 118 -4.22 -3.24 7.19
CA TRP A 118 -3.74 -1.91 7.55
C TRP A 118 -4.13 -0.87 6.50
N GLU A 119 -4.03 -1.21 5.21
CA GLU A 119 -4.51 -0.37 4.11
C GLU A 119 -6.00 -0.07 4.22
N ILE A 120 -6.83 -1.07 4.58
CA ILE A 120 -8.26 -0.90 4.81
C ILE A 120 -8.51 0.04 6.00
N GLU A 121 -7.88 -0.21 7.15
CA GLU A 121 -8.03 0.62 8.35
C GLU A 121 -7.63 2.08 8.10
N VAL A 122 -6.48 2.28 7.43
CA VAL A 122 -5.97 3.60 7.07
C VAL A 122 -6.90 4.30 6.08
N ALA A 123 -7.41 3.60 5.06
CA ALA A 123 -8.36 4.18 4.11
C ALA A 123 -9.69 4.55 4.79
N GLN A 124 -10.20 3.72 5.69
CA GLN A 124 -11.42 4.00 6.47
C GLN A 124 -11.24 5.20 7.41
N ALA A 125 -10.02 5.46 7.89
CA ALA A 125 -9.68 6.64 8.69
C ALA A 125 -9.50 7.93 7.85
N GLY A 126 -9.71 7.89 6.53
CA GLY A 126 -9.57 9.03 5.63
C GLY A 126 -8.33 8.98 4.73
N GLY A 127 -7.53 7.92 4.83
CA GLY A 127 -6.36 7.67 4.01
C GLY A 127 -5.04 7.99 4.69
N GLY A 128 -3.95 7.50 4.09
CA GLY A 128 -2.62 7.57 4.69
C GLY A 128 -1.63 6.60 4.07
N PHE A 129 -0.43 6.56 4.68
CA PHE A 129 0.68 5.75 4.24
C PHE A 129 0.73 4.38 4.93
N VAL A 130 1.12 3.35 4.19
CA VAL A 130 1.37 1.99 4.71
C VAL A 130 2.67 1.45 4.10
N TYR A 131 3.50 0.80 4.92
CA TYR A 131 4.69 0.10 4.43
C TYR A 131 4.41 -1.40 4.30
N VAL A 132 4.93 -2.01 3.24
CA VAL A 132 4.82 -3.46 2.95
C VAL A 132 6.00 -3.90 2.12
N THR A 133 6.46 -5.15 2.22
CA THR A 133 7.31 -5.71 1.15
C THR A 133 6.46 -6.34 0.05
N TYR A 134 6.75 -5.99 -1.20
CA TYR A 134 6.03 -6.51 -2.34
C TYR A 134 6.94 -6.69 -3.55
N THR A 135 6.58 -7.56 -4.48
CA THR A 135 7.30 -7.70 -5.75
C THR A 135 7.07 -6.48 -6.62
N SER A 136 8.14 -5.86 -7.11
CA SER A 136 8.09 -4.78 -8.11
C SER A 136 7.83 -5.38 -9.50
N PRO A 137 6.78 -4.98 -10.22
CA PRO A 137 6.55 -5.40 -11.61
C PRO A 137 7.71 -5.03 -12.55
N ALA A 138 8.41 -3.92 -12.31
CA ALA A 138 9.52 -3.49 -13.16
C ALA A 138 10.77 -4.38 -13.01
N THR A 139 11.02 -4.92 -11.82
CA THR A 139 12.25 -5.67 -11.51
C THR A 139 12.04 -7.16 -11.28
N GLY A 140 10.83 -7.58 -10.91
CA GLY A 140 10.53 -8.94 -10.46
C GLY A 140 11.11 -9.27 -9.08
N VAL A 141 11.62 -8.28 -8.34
CA VAL A 141 12.25 -8.45 -7.03
C VAL A 141 11.33 -7.94 -5.92
N GLU A 142 11.28 -8.66 -4.80
CA GLU A 142 10.62 -8.19 -3.60
C GLU A 142 11.43 -7.09 -2.92
N SER A 143 10.79 -5.94 -2.73
CA SER A 143 11.38 -4.74 -2.12
C SER A 143 10.40 -4.09 -1.16
N LEU A 144 10.91 -3.25 -0.24
CA LEU A 144 10.05 -2.38 0.55
C LEU A 144 9.27 -1.45 -0.38
N LYS A 145 7.98 -1.32 -0.15
CA LYS A 145 7.07 -0.42 -0.84
C LYS A 145 6.44 0.51 0.19
N LEU A 146 6.46 1.81 -0.09
CA LEU A 146 5.65 2.81 0.59
C LEU A 146 4.36 3.00 -0.23
N CYS A 147 3.24 2.54 0.32
CA CYS A 147 1.91 2.73 -0.25
C CYS A 147 1.27 4.01 0.30
N TYR A 148 0.40 4.62 -0.50
CA TYR A 148 -0.60 5.58 -0.04
C TYR A 148 -1.98 5.11 -0.49
N VAL A 149 -2.97 5.17 0.41
CA VAL A 149 -4.33 4.68 0.15
C VAL A 149 -5.38 5.73 0.51
N LEU A 150 -6.48 5.76 -0.25
CA LEU A 150 -7.65 6.59 -0.01
C LEU A 150 -8.93 5.75 -0.14
N PRO A 151 -10.01 6.09 0.59
CA PRO A 151 -11.33 5.55 0.30
C PRO A 151 -11.80 6.06 -1.08
N ALA A 152 -12.31 5.16 -1.92
CA ALA A 152 -12.87 5.49 -3.25
C ALA A 152 -14.41 5.34 -3.30
N GLY A 153 -15.03 5.14 -2.15
CA GLY A 153 -16.47 4.95 -1.99
C GLY A 153 -16.78 4.44 -0.58
N ALA A 154 -17.98 3.91 -0.39
CA ALA A 154 -18.42 3.41 0.91
C ALA A 154 -17.84 2.02 1.27
N ASP A 155 -17.36 1.27 0.27
CA ASP A 155 -17.05 -0.15 0.41
C ASP A 155 -15.67 -0.56 -0.13
N TRP A 156 -14.82 0.39 -0.55
CA TRP A 156 -13.55 0.11 -1.22
C TRP A 156 -12.55 1.25 -1.15
N LEU A 157 -11.28 0.89 -1.34
CA LEU A 157 -10.13 1.79 -1.41
C LEU A 157 -9.44 1.72 -2.77
N VAL A 158 -8.68 2.77 -3.07
CA VAL A 158 -7.65 2.79 -4.11
C VAL A 158 -6.31 3.13 -3.48
N GLY A 159 -5.24 2.60 -4.05
CA GLY A 159 -3.88 2.87 -3.61
C GLY A 159 -2.87 2.72 -4.73
N SER A 160 -1.67 3.23 -4.46
CA SER A 160 -0.47 3.01 -5.27
C SER A 160 0.72 3.00 -4.30
N GLY A 161 1.92 2.78 -4.80
CA GLY A 161 3.11 2.98 -3.98
C GLY A 161 4.36 3.24 -4.79
N ILE A 162 5.45 3.40 -4.07
CA ILE A 162 6.81 3.58 -4.58
C ILE A 162 7.72 2.54 -3.91
N TYR A 163 8.58 1.91 -4.70
CA TYR A 163 9.48 0.87 -4.21
C TYR A 163 10.82 1.48 -3.80
N ALA A 164 11.39 0.98 -2.72
CA ALA A 164 12.73 1.35 -2.28
C ALA A 164 13.79 0.71 -3.18
N GLY A 165 14.89 1.44 -3.41
CA GLY A 165 16.06 0.94 -4.11
C GLY A 165 16.00 1.01 -5.63
N THR A 166 15.02 1.73 -6.17
CA THR A 166 15.07 2.26 -7.55
C THR A 166 16.01 3.46 -7.65
#